data_AF-I7L6R2-F1
#
_entry.id   AF-I7L6R2-F1
#
_cell.length_a   1.000
_cell.length_b   1.000
_cell.length_c   1.000
_cell.angle_alpha   90.00
_cell.angle_beta   90.00
_cell.angle_gamma   90.00
#
_symmetry.space_group_name_H-M   'P 1'
#
loop_
_entity.id
_entity.type
_entity.pdbx_description
1 polymer ?
#
loop_
_entity_poly.entity_id
_entity_poly.type
_entity_poly.pdbx_seq_one_letter_code
_entity_poly.pdbx_strand_id
1 'polypeptide(L)'
;MLIMITAPINNRDYYLGIRLNIHDNWIALATIDANVTYTNIHLYRKDTYIIENDLTEKDFYEFQEKKHNLLNPFDFKKKIQEFKNLKWNNLEELLFQIKEINPIISLTSQENMTYTGKIQKLNSSNIYLQEIDENHELTEFPLVIPYDEIIALSVNSIEHTILNKWLTTKRKTENRTLVEIHLDYKDDARFESFYIGQIIKQNSDYLLLAGLNDLGQLDGVYLISKKHITHITSESCELDYYQFAMNYHLQNHSFNLRNLKTDFDLTTFKDWLKPNTLAAFDNSSFDNTNIGIVKGIQDNTLLFQNVVDYKISAVAQEISIQDLASVELTSNEQILLKSYLNR
;
A
#
# COMPACT_ATOMS: atom_id res chain seq x y z
N MET A 1 -15.14 14.58 -8.65
CA MET A 1 -16.03 13.40 -8.59
C MET A 1 -15.16 12.19 -8.36
N LEU A 2 -15.44 11.41 -7.33
CA LEU A 2 -14.79 10.12 -7.11
C LEU A 2 -15.19 9.19 -8.27
N ILE A 3 -14.21 8.58 -8.90
CA ILE A 3 -14.41 7.59 -9.94
C ILE A 3 -13.55 6.37 -9.64
N MET A 4 -14.11 5.21 -9.92
CA MET A 4 -13.39 3.96 -9.89
C MET A 4 -13.16 3.54 -11.32
N ILE A 5 -11.95 3.11 -11.63
CA ILE A 5 -11.62 2.57 -12.94
C ILE A 5 -11.02 1.19 -12.80
N THR A 6 -11.34 0.32 -13.73
CA THR A 6 -10.65 -0.96 -13.92
C THR A 6 -9.77 -0.80 -15.16
N ALA A 7 -8.49 -1.12 -15.04
CA ALA A 7 -7.63 -1.25 -16.21
C ALA A 7 -7.87 -2.66 -16.80
N PRO A 8 -8.38 -2.81 -18.03
CA PRO A 8 -8.81 -4.09 -18.59
C PRO A 8 -7.66 -5.09 -18.81
N ILE A 9 -6.42 -4.71 -18.52
CA ILE A 9 -5.22 -5.51 -18.79
C ILE A 9 -4.86 -6.40 -17.58
N ASN A 10 -5.37 -6.10 -16.38
CA ASN A 10 -5.39 -7.02 -15.24
C ASN A 10 -6.82 -7.10 -14.70
N ASN A 11 -7.52 -8.21 -14.96
CA ASN A 11 -8.93 -8.45 -14.61
C ASN A 11 -9.25 -8.43 -13.09
N ARG A 12 -8.42 -7.82 -12.22
CA ARG A 12 -8.60 -7.78 -10.76
C ARG A 12 -8.17 -6.49 -10.05
N ASP A 13 -7.45 -5.59 -10.72
CA ASP A 13 -6.98 -4.36 -10.06
C ASP A 13 -7.84 -3.17 -10.48
N TYR A 14 -8.57 -2.61 -9.52
CA TYR A 14 -9.28 -1.35 -9.68
C TYR A 14 -8.45 -0.21 -9.07
N TYR A 15 -8.52 0.95 -9.69
CA TYR A 15 -7.97 2.18 -9.15
C TYR A 15 -9.11 3.11 -8.79
N LEU A 16 -9.09 3.56 -7.54
CA LEU A 16 -10.01 4.58 -7.06
C LEU A 16 -9.31 5.92 -7.03
N GLY A 17 -9.99 6.96 -7.53
CA GLY A 17 -9.46 8.30 -7.41
C GLY A 17 -10.45 9.40 -7.74
N ILE A 18 -10.06 10.63 -7.41
CA ILE A 18 -10.81 11.82 -7.79
C ILE A 18 -10.37 12.23 -9.19
N ARG A 19 -11.33 12.30 -10.13
CA ARG A 19 -11.06 12.80 -11.49
C ARG A 19 -10.53 14.23 -11.43
N LEU A 20 -9.35 14.47 -11.99
CA LEU A 20 -8.71 15.78 -12.06
C LEU A 20 -9.01 16.48 -13.38
N ASN A 21 -8.67 15.84 -14.50
CA ASN A 21 -8.89 16.37 -15.84
C ASN A 21 -8.98 15.22 -16.87
N ILE A 22 -9.51 15.53 -18.05
CA ILE A 22 -9.41 14.70 -19.25
C ILE A 22 -8.69 15.57 -20.29
N HIS A 23 -7.58 15.07 -20.83
CA HIS A 23 -6.81 15.75 -21.87
C HIS A 23 -6.58 14.79 -23.03
N ASP A 24 -7.11 15.10 -24.21
CA ASP A 24 -7.09 14.24 -25.39
C ASP A 24 -7.52 12.79 -25.09
N ASN A 25 -6.56 11.87 -25.16
CA ASN A 25 -6.71 10.45 -24.93
C ASN A 25 -6.32 10.02 -23.50
N TRP A 26 -6.20 10.94 -22.55
CA TRP A 26 -5.80 10.64 -21.17
C TRP A 26 -6.82 11.12 -20.14
N ILE A 27 -7.05 10.31 -19.11
CA ILE A 27 -7.71 10.74 -17.87
C ILE A 27 -6.67 10.83 -16.77
N ALA A 28 -6.70 11.91 -15.97
CA ALA A 28 -5.86 12.05 -14.80
C ALA A 28 -6.70 11.94 -13.52
N LEU A 29 -6.24 11.11 -12.59
CA LEU A 29 -6.87 10.82 -11.29
C LEU A 29 -5.90 11.17 -10.16
N ALA A 30 -6.41 11.77 -9.08
CA ALA A 30 -5.71 11.70 -7.80
C ALA A 30 -6.16 10.42 -7.11
N THR A 31 -5.28 9.44 -7.02
CA THR A 31 -5.60 8.11 -6.49
C THR A 31 -5.70 8.11 -4.98
N ILE A 32 -6.50 7.16 -4.48
CA ILE A 32 -6.71 6.89 -3.08
C ILE A 32 -6.42 5.40 -2.86
N ASP A 33 -5.57 5.07 -1.89
CA ASP A 33 -5.26 3.69 -1.52
C ASP A 33 -6.28 3.06 -0.56
N ALA A 34 -6.09 1.78 -0.23
CA ALA A 34 -6.89 1.01 0.73
C ALA A 34 -7.00 1.68 2.11
N ASN A 35 -5.98 2.46 2.48
CA ASN A 35 -5.91 3.20 3.74
C ASN A 35 -6.62 4.56 3.68
N VAL A 36 -7.35 4.83 2.59
CA VAL A 36 -8.07 6.09 2.34
C VAL A 36 -7.09 7.27 2.43
N THR A 37 -5.97 7.14 1.74
CA THR A 37 -4.89 8.13 1.68
C THR A 37 -4.64 8.53 0.23
N TYR A 38 -4.48 9.82 -0.05
CA TYR A 38 -4.01 10.23 -1.37
C TYR A 38 -2.58 9.72 -1.61
N THR A 39 -2.33 9.06 -2.74
CA THR A 39 -1.03 8.43 -3.01
C THR A 39 -0.29 9.01 -4.21
N ASN A 40 -0.96 9.15 -5.35
CA ASN A 40 -0.33 9.62 -6.59
C ASN A 40 -1.34 10.33 -7.52
N ILE A 41 -0.79 10.95 -8.57
CA ILE A 41 -1.58 11.37 -9.71
C ILE A 41 -1.33 10.34 -10.79
N HIS A 42 -2.36 9.58 -11.14
CA HIS A 42 -2.26 8.52 -12.14
C HIS A 42 -2.99 8.96 -13.41
N LEU A 43 -2.31 8.85 -14.54
CA LEU A 43 -2.88 9.05 -15.86
C LEU A 43 -3.12 7.71 -16.55
N TYR A 44 -4.29 7.55 -17.15
CA TYR A 44 -4.61 6.37 -17.96
C TYR A 44 -5.02 6.77 -19.36
N ARG A 45 -4.56 6.00 -20.34
CA ARG A 45 -4.96 6.16 -21.73
C ARG A 45 -6.41 5.68 -21.90
N LYS A 46 -7.20 6.39 -22.68
CA LYS A 46 -8.66 6.25 -22.76
C LYS A 46 -9.12 4.89 -23.27
N ASP A 47 -8.31 4.25 -24.10
CA ASP A 47 -8.52 2.89 -24.62
C ASP A 47 -8.14 1.79 -23.63
N THR A 48 -7.61 2.13 -22.45
CA THR A 48 -7.08 1.18 -21.47
C THR A 48 -7.72 1.29 -20.09
N TYR A 49 -8.95 1.81 -19.99
CA TYR A 49 -9.72 1.72 -18.75
C TYR A 49 -11.22 1.65 -18.99
N ILE A 50 -11.94 1.11 -18.01
CA ILE A 50 -13.40 1.16 -17.91
C ILE A 50 -13.75 1.90 -16.62
N ILE A 51 -14.77 2.77 -16.65
CA ILE A 51 -15.27 3.44 -15.44
C ILE A 51 -16.32 2.54 -14.81
N GLU A 52 -16.05 2.10 -13.59
CA GLU A 52 -16.96 1.30 -12.78
C GLU A 52 -17.85 2.22 -11.94
N ASN A 53 -19.17 2.03 -12.03
CA ASN A 53 -20.14 2.91 -11.34
C ASN A 53 -20.78 2.28 -10.10
N ASP A 54 -20.85 0.93 -10.04
CA ASP A 54 -21.70 0.19 -9.10
C ASP A 54 -20.91 -0.84 -8.27
N LEU A 55 -19.86 -0.39 -7.59
CA LEU A 55 -19.07 -1.24 -6.68
C LEU A 55 -19.30 -0.85 -5.23
N THR A 56 -19.48 -1.85 -4.35
CA THR A 56 -19.62 -1.69 -2.88
C THR A 56 -18.49 -0.87 -2.28
N GLU A 57 -17.32 -1.02 -2.87
CA GLU A 57 -16.12 -0.30 -2.49
C GLU A 57 -16.23 1.21 -2.69
N LYS A 58 -16.83 1.68 -3.79
CA LYS A 58 -17.04 3.11 -4.00
C LYS A 58 -17.87 3.72 -2.88
N ASP A 59 -18.91 3.02 -2.42
CA ASP A 59 -19.74 3.44 -1.28
C ASP A 59 -18.93 3.49 0.03
N PHE A 60 -18.01 2.53 0.25
CA PHE A 60 -17.07 2.60 1.36
C PHE A 60 -16.24 3.88 1.33
N TYR A 61 -15.57 4.20 0.23
CA TYR A 61 -14.73 5.39 0.17
C TYR A 61 -15.50 6.71 0.21
N GLU A 62 -16.68 6.78 -0.43
CA GLU A 62 -17.56 7.94 -0.30
C GLU A 62 -18.01 8.16 1.15
N PHE A 63 -18.27 7.08 1.90
CA PHE A 63 -18.56 7.16 3.33
C PHE A 63 -17.34 7.70 4.10
N GLN A 64 -16.14 7.19 3.83
CA GLN A 64 -14.92 7.65 4.51
C GLN A 64 -14.59 9.11 4.20
N GLU A 65 -14.80 9.55 2.96
CA GLU A 65 -14.66 10.95 2.57
C GLU A 65 -15.65 11.85 3.34
N LYS A 66 -16.93 11.44 3.44
CA LYS A 66 -17.96 12.15 4.22
C LYS A 66 -17.64 12.22 5.72
N LYS A 67 -16.93 11.23 6.26
CA LYS A 67 -16.44 11.21 7.64
C LYS A 67 -15.13 11.97 7.84
N HIS A 68 -14.59 12.60 6.80
CA HIS A 68 -13.30 13.29 6.81
C HIS A 68 -12.11 12.38 7.15
N ASN A 69 -12.22 11.08 6.83
CA ASN A 69 -11.17 10.09 7.07
C ASN A 69 -10.11 10.05 5.95
N LEU A 70 -10.32 10.78 4.85
CA LEU A 70 -9.38 10.85 3.73
C LEU A 70 -8.12 11.65 4.10
N LEU A 71 -6.98 10.94 4.13
CA LEU A 71 -5.70 11.47 4.55
C LEU A 71 -4.98 12.21 3.42
N ASN A 72 -4.27 13.28 3.79
CA ASN A 72 -3.54 14.16 2.88
C ASN A 72 -2.07 14.33 3.30
N PRO A 73 -1.27 13.25 3.33
CA PRO A 73 0.15 13.35 3.65
C PRO A 73 0.91 14.17 2.59
N PHE A 74 2.04 14.75 2.97
CA PHE A 74 2.90 15.57 2.09
C PHE A 74 2.19 16.72 1.36
N ASP A 75 1.11 17.22 1.96
CA ASP A 75 0.25 18.25 1.37
C ASP A 75 -0.18 17.90 -0.07
N PHE A 76 -0.55 16.63 -0.29
CA PHE A 76 -0.85 16.11 -1.62
C PHE A 76 -1.93 16.91 -2.37
N LYS A 77 -2.94 17.44 -1.67
CA LYS A 77 -3.94 18.35 -2.22
C LYS A 77 -3.33 19.57 -2.91
N LYS A 78 -2.21 20.11 -2.42
CA LYS A 78 -1.47 21.17 -3.09
C LYS A 78 -0.87 20.68 -4.40
N LYS A 79 -0.23 19.51 -4.42
CA LYS A 79 0.27 18.86 -5.64
C LYS A 79 -0.84 18.63 -6.68
N ILE A 80 -2.04 18.25 -6.24
CA ILE A 80 -3.23 18.14 -7.11
C ILE A 80 -3.54 19.49 -7.78
N GLN A 81 -3.52 20.59 -7.03
CA GLN A 81 -3.79 21.92 -7.59
C GLN A 81 -2.68 22.36 -8.55
N GLU A 82 -1.42 22.12 -8.21
CA GLU A 82 -0.27 22.39 -9.08
C GLU A 82 -0.39 21.62 -10.40
N PHE A 83 -0.74 20.33 -10.34
CA PHE A 83 -0.95 19.50 -11.52
C PHE A 83 -2.10 20.01 -12.41
N LYS A 84 -3.23 20.41 -11.82
CA LYS A 84 -4.37 20.97 -12.57
C LYS A 84 -4.02 22.24 -13.35
N ASN A 85 -2.99 22.96 -12.93
CA ASN A 85 -2.53 24.18 -13.59
C ASN A 85 -1.54 23.92 -14.73
N LEU A 86 -1.05 22.68 -14.89
CA LEU A 86 -0.17 22.31 -15.99
C LEU A 86 -0.91 22.39 -17.33
N LYS A 87 -0.23 22.91 -18.34
CA LYS A 87 -0.72 22.96 -19.72
C LYS A 87 0.20 22.13 -20.58
N TRP A 88 -0.35 21.18 -21.32
CA TRP A 88 0.43 20.25 -22.13
C TRP A 88 -0.42 19.77 -23.30
N ASN A 89 0.15 19.65 -24.49
CA ASN A 89 -0.54 19.17 -25.69
C ASN A 89 -0.21 17.70 -26.00
N ASN A 90 0.86 17.18 -25.40
CA ASN A 90 1.35 15.83 -25.60
C ASN A 90 2.10 15.34 -24.35
N LEU A 91 2.41 14.05 -24.33
CA LEU A 91 3.05 13.41 -23.18
C LEU A 91 4.47 13.94 -22.91
N GLU A 92 5.22 14.33 -23.95
CA GLU A 92 6.55 14.93 -23.79
C GLU A 92 6.50 16.24 -22.99
N GLU A 93 5.60 17.16 -23.35
CA GLU A 93 5.42 18.45 -22.66
C GLU A 93 4.99 18.26 -21.21
N LEU A 94 4.12 17.28 -20.94
CA LEU A 94 3.71 16.93 -19.59
C LEU A 94 4.90 16.41 -18.78
N LEU A 95 5.62 15.42 -19.30
CA LEU A 95 6.76 14.78 -18.63
C LEU A 95 7.91 15.77 -18.40
N PHE A 96 8.12 16.72 -19.32
CA PHE A 96 9.10 17.79 -19.14
C PHE A 96 8.76 18.65 -17.91
N GLN A 97 7.50 19.05 -17.76
CA GLN A 97 7.05 19.83 -16.59
C GLN A 97 7.10 19.01 -15.30
N ILE A 98 6.73 17.73 -15.34
CA ILE A 98 6.76 16.84 -14.17
C ILE A 98 8.19 16.61 -13.69
N LYS A 99 9.13 16.37 -14.61
CA LYS A 99 10.54 16.11 -14.30
C LYS A 99 11.17 17.21 -13.45
N GLU A 100 10.78 18.47 -13.67
CA GLU A 100 11.27 19.62 -12.90
C GLU A 100 10.77 19.63 -11.44
N ILE A 101 9.65 18.94 -11.16
CA ILE A 101 9.06 18.84 -9.82
C ILE A 101 9.57 17.58 -9.11
N ASN A 102 9.37 16.42 -9.74
CA ASN A 102 9.89 15.14 -9.29
C ASN A 102 10.32 14.31 -10.52
N PRO A 103 11.62 14.00 -10.68
CA PRO A 103 12.09 13.27 -11.84
C PRO A 103 11.82 11.77 -11.76
N ILE A 104 11.36 11.24 -10.62
CA ILE A 104 10.98 9.83 -10.50
C ILE A 104 9.50 9.67 -10.89
N ILE A 105 9.23 8.70 -11.76
CA ILE A 105 7.89 8.34 -12.23
C ILE A 105 7.75 6.82 -12.29
N SER A 106 6.52 6.32 -12.42
CA SER A 106 6.25 4.95 -12.88
C SER A 106 5.40 4.99 -14.13
N LEU A 107 5.67 4.11 -15.08
CA LEU A 107 4.89 3.97 -16.31
C LEU A 107 4.56 2.51 -16.55
N THR A 108 3.39 2.26 -17.12
CA THR A 108 2.95 0.93 -17.52
C THR A 108 2.88 0.87 -19.05
N SER A 109 3.48 -0.17 -19.64
CA SER A 109 3.48 -0.41 -21.08
C SER A 109 2.25 -1.18 -21.54
N GLN A 110 2.01 -1.22 -22.86
CA GLN A 110 0.96 -2.04 -23.48
C GLN A 110 1.11 -3.54 -23.17
N GLU A 111 2.32 -4.01 -22.88
CA GLU A 111 2.61 -5.39 -22.46
C GLU A 111 2.36 -5.60 -20.96
N ASN A 112 1.77 -4.62 -20.27
CA ASN A 112 1.44 -4.65 -18.85
C ASN A 112 2.68 -4.69 -17.92
N MET A 113 3.84 -4.30 -18.42
CA MET A 113 5.04 -4.16 -17.61
C MET A 113 5.06 -2.78 -16.99
N THR A 114 5.28 -2.71 -15.68
CA THR A 114 5.44 -1.44 -14.95
C THR A 114 6.90 -1.18 -14.66
N TYR A 115 7.36 0.01 -15.03
CA TYR A 115 8.73 0.46 -14.86
C TYR A 115 8.72 1.70 -13.97
N THR A 116 9.52 1.70 -12.90
CA THR A 116 9.68 2.83 -11.99
C THR A 116 11.11 3.34 -12.09
N GLY A 117 11.29 4.66 -12.29
CA GLY A 117 12.64 5.18 -12.50
C GLY A 117 12.72 6.69 -12.67
N LYS A 118 13.96 7.16 -12.86
CA LYS A 118 14.28 8.58 -13.07
C LYS A 118 14.28 8.94 -14.55
N ILE A 119 13.56 10.01 -14.91
CA ILE A 119 13.60 10.57 -16.26
C ILE A 119 14.99 11.17 -16.53
N GLN A 120 15.80 10.47 -17.32
CA GLN A 120 17.10 10.97 -17.75
C GLN A 120 16.94 11.95 -18.90
N LYS A 121 16.23 11.55 -19.96
CA LYS A 121 16.06 12.33 -21.19
C LYS A 121 14.66 12.12 -21.77
N LEU A 122 14.17 13.15 -22.47
CA LEU A 122 12.96 13.12 -23.28
C LEU A 122 13.33 13.54 -24.70
N ASN A 123 12.66 12.98 -25.71
CA ASN A 123 12.68 13.47 -27.07
C ASN A 123 11.26 13.37 -27.66
N SER A 124 11.10 13.73 -28.94
CA SER A 124 9.79 13.78 -29.61
C SER A 124 9.01 12.46 -29.66
N SER A 125 9.61 11.32 -29.30
CA SER A 125 8.99 10.00 -29.48
C SER A 125 9.22 9.04 -28.32
N ASN A 126 10.19 9.31 -27.44
CA ASN A 126 10.63 8.37 -26.42
C ASN A 126 10.95 9.08 -25.10
N ILE A 127 10.73 8.34 -24.02
CA ILE A 127 11.33 8.59 -22.72
C ILE A 127 12.56 7.69 -22.52
N TYR A 128 13.60 8.24 -21.90
CA TYR A 128 14.77 7.51 -21.41
C TYR A 128 14.69 7.46 -19.89
N LEU A 129 14.38 6.30 -19.35
CA LEU A 129 14.14 6.06 -17.93
C LEU A 129 15.30 5.26 -17.34
N GLN A 130 16.02 5.84 -16.38
CA GLN A 130 16.92 5.05 -15.52
C GLN A 130 16.07 4.36 -14.47
N GLU A 131 15.84 3.07 -14.66
CA GLU A 131 15.02 2.25 -13.77
C GLU A 131 15.64 2.14 -12.38
N ILE A 132 14.78 1.96 -11.38
CA ILE A 132 15.15 1.59 -10.02
C ILE A 132 15.16 0.07 -9.95
N ASP A 133 16.30 -0.51 -9.54
CA ASP A 133 16.45 -1.95 -9.38
C ASP A 133 15.96 -2.46 -8.02
N GLU A 134 16.04 -3.77 -7.80
CA GLU A 134 15.70 -4.44 -6.55
C GLU A 134 16.50 -3.94 -5.33
N ASN A 135 17.65 -3.31 -5.54
CA ASN A 135 18.47 -2.73 -4.48
C ASN A 135 18.16 -1.24 -4.23
N HIS A 136 17.09 -0.73 -4.83
CA HIS A 136 16.69 0.67 -4.76
C HIS A 136 17.76 1.62 -5.33
N GLU A 137 18.54 1.15 -6.31
CA GLU A 137 19.55 1.93 -7.02
C GLU A 137 19.13 2.22 -8.47
N LEU A 138 19.70 3.28 -9.07
CA LEU A 138 19.48 3.57 -10.48
C LEU A 138 20.35 2.68 -11.35
N THR A 139 19.72 2.03 -12.31
CA THR A 139 20.40 1.30 -13.38
C THR A 139 21.40 2.18 -14.15
N GLU A 140 22.48 1.57 -14.63
CA GLU A 140 23.56 2.25 -15.36
C GLU A 140 23.07 2.84 -16.69
N PHE A 141 22.27 2.06 -17.43
CA PHE A 141 21.78 2.43 -18.76
C PHE A 141 20.27 2.67 -18.72
N PRO A 142 19.78 3.77 -19.32
CA PRO A 142 18.35 4.02 -19.38
C PRO A 142 17.64 3.05 -20.32
N LEU A 143 16.47 2.58 -19.90
CA LEU A 143 15.49 1.97 -20.77
C LEU A 143 14.87 3.04 -21.67
N VAL A 144 14.72 2.72 -22.96
CA VAL A 144 14.11 3.61 -23.95
C VAL A 144 12.70 3.11 -24.23
N ILE A 145 11.71 3.95 -23.95
CA ILE A 145 10.30 3.55 -24.07
C ILE A 145 9.59 4.54 -25.01
N PRO A 146 9.05 4.07 -26.13
CA PRO A 146 8.21 4.86 -27.02
C PRO A 146 6.94 5.37 -26.33
N TYR A 147 6.52 6.61 -26.60
CA TYR A 147 5.32 7.18 -25.96
C TYR A 147 4.02 6.46 -26.32
N ASP A 148 3.94 5.85 -27.49
CA ASP A 148 2.78 5.08 -27.96
C ASP A 148 2.65 3.72 -27.25
N GLU A 149 3.73 3.20 -26.67
CA GLU A 149 3.69 2.00 -25.83
C GLU A 149 3.20 2.29 -24.40
N ILE A 150 3.14 3.55 -23.97
CA ILE A 150 2.71 3.91 -22.61
C ILE A 150 1.18 3.95 -22.55
N ILE A 151 0.61 3.22 -21.58
CA ILE A 151 -0.83 3.15 -21.33
C ILE A 151 -1.24 3.77 -20.00
N ALA A 152 -0.33 3.81 -19.04
CA ALA A 152 -0.56 4.43 -17.74
C ALA A 152 0.72 5.08 -17.22
N LEU A 153 0.57 6.11 -16.39
CA LEU A 153 1.66 6.88 -15.83
C LEU A 153 1.29 7.33 -14.41
N SER A 154 2.08 6.96 -13.42
CA SER A 154 2.01 7.47 -12.05
C SER A 154 3.06 8.57 -11.86
N VAL A 155 2.61 9.73 -11.41
CA VAL A 155 3.44 10.93 -11.20
C VAL A 155 3.13 11.57 -9.87
N ASN A 156 4.07 12.37 -9.37
CA ASN A 156 3.96 13.11 -8.12
C ASN A 156 3.63 12.22 -6.90
N SER A 157 3.91 10.92 -6.96
CA SER A 157 3.55 9.99 -5.89
C SER A 157 4.36 10.24 -4.60
N ILE A 158 3.82 9.76 -3.48
CA ILE A 158 4.52 9.74 -2.20
C ILE A 158 5.77 8.87 -2.30
N GLU A 159 5.63 7.65 -2.83
CA GLU A 159 6.72 6.70 -3.05
C GLU A 159 7.85 7.33 -3.88
N HIS A 160 7.54 7.94 -5.03
CA HIS A 160 8.51 8.64 -5.88
C HIS A 160 9.20 9.79 -5.15
N THR A 161 8.48 10.47 -4.23
CA THR A 161 9.07 11.52 -3.41
C THR A 161 10.12 10.93 -2.46
N ILE A 162 9.80 9.82 -1.81
CA ILE A 162 10.70 9.11 -0.88
C ILE A 162 11.90 8.52 -1.63
N LEU A 163 11.67 7.82 -2.73
CA LEU A 163 12.73 7.28 -3.61
C LEU A 163 13.68 8.36 -4.10
N ASN A 164 13.17 9.49 -4.58
CA ASN A 164 14.02 10.61 -5.00
C ASN A 164 14.88 11.14 -3.83
N LYS A 165 14.33 11.17 -2.61
CA LYS A 165 15.09 11.56 -1.41
C LYS A 165 16.13 10.51 -1.01
N TRP A 166 15.81 9.22 -1.12
CA TRP A 166 16.74 8.12 -0.90
C TRP A 166 17.96 8.24 -1.83
N LEU A 167 17.69 8.33 -3.15
CA LEU A 167 18.71 8.40 -4.19
C LEU A 167 19.60 9.66 -4.10
N THR A 168 19.08 10.76 -3.57
CA THR A 168 19.83 12.02 -3.42
C THR A 168 20.57 12.14 -2.09
N THR A 169 20.18 11.38 -1.06
CA THR A 169 20.78 11.49 0.28
C THR A 169 21.99 10.58 0.45
N LYS A 170 22.07 9.44 -0.26
CA LYS A 170 23.16 8.43 -0.21
C LYS A 170 23.89 8.37 1.14
N ARG A 171 23.15 8.08 2.21
CA ARG A 171 23.73 7.76 3.52
C ARG A 171 23.41 6.32 3.85
N LYS A 172 24.42 5.57 4.32
CA LYS A 172 24.16 4.34 5.05
C LYS A 172 23.32 4.71 6.27
N THR A 173 22.18 4.05 6.41
CA THR A 173 21.30 4.16 7.57
C THR A 173 22.02 3.62 8.79
N GLU A 174 22.66 4.51 9.55
CA GLU A 174 23.17 4.18 10.88
C GLU A 174 21.97 3.93 11.81
N ASN A 175 22.00 2.82 12.55
CA ASN A 175 20.92 2.35 13.44
C ASN A 175 19.70 1.74 12.72
N ARG A 176 19.92 0.57 12.10
CA ARG A 176 18.82 -0.30 11.66
C ARG A 176 18.04 -0.81 12.87
N THR A 177 16.73 -0.62 12.81
CA THR A 177 15.76 -1.08 13.83
C THR A 177 14.68 -1.98 13.24
N LEU A 178 14.58 -2.01 11.91
CA LEU A 178 13.62 -2.81 11.17
C LEU A 178 14.13 -4.23 10.98
N VAL A 179 13.17 -5.16 10.91
CA VAL A 179 13.38 -6.56 10.55
C VAL A 179 12.42 -6.97 9.45
N GLU A 180 12.83 -7.95 8.66
CA GLU A 180 11.96 -8.74 7.80
C GLU A 180 11.59 -10.03 8.54
N ILE A 181 10.30 -10.39 8.53
CA ILE A 181 9.79 -11.60 9.15
C ILE A 181 9.10 -12.45 8.08
N HIS A 182 9.71 -13.59 7.77
CA HIS A 182 9.18 -14.57 6.85
C HIS A 182 8.39 -15.64 7.61
N LEU A 183 7.18 -15.91 7.15
CA LEU A 183 6.31 -16.94 7.70
C LEU A 183 6.35 -18.21 6.85
N ASP A 184 5.86 -19.33 7.39
CA ASP A 184 5.84 -20.62 6.69
C ASP A 184 4.68 -20.70 5.69
N TYR A 185 4.91 -20.17 4.49
CA TYR A 185 3.95 -20.12 3.37
C TYR A 185 4.37 -20.99 2.18
N LYS A 186 5.11 -22.08 2.42
CA LYS A 186 5.75 -22.89 1.35
C LYS A 186 4.83 -23.42 0.25
N ASP A 187 3.54 -23.61 0.56
CA ASP A 187 2.55 -24.14 -0.39
C ASP A 187 1.46 -23.09 -0.73
N ASP A 188 1.73 -21.82 -0.49
CA ASP A 188 0.78 -20.71 -0.60
C ASP A 188 1.26 -19.66 -1.62
N ALA A 189 0.33 -18.92 -2.25
CA ALA A 189 0.65 -17.82 -3.16
C ALA A 189 1.48 -16.70 -2.50
N ARG A 190 1.47 -16.65 -1.17
CA ARG A 190 2.26 -15.75 -0.32
C ARG A 190 3.69 -16.24 -0.09
N PHE A 191 4.11 -17.34 -0.70
CA PHE A 191 5.50 -17.78 -0.66
C PHE A 191 6.42 -16.62 -1.06
N GLU A 192 7.48 -16.39 -0.27
CA GLU A 192 8.42 -15.25 -0.36
C GLU A 192 7.91 -13.89 0.14
N SER A 193 6.64 -13.72 0.51
CA SER A 193 6.19 -12.50 1.19
C SER A 193 6.65 -12.44 2.64
N PHE A 194 6.82 -11.23 3.16
CA PHE A 194 7.33 -10.99 4.50
C PHE A 194 6.74 -9.72 5.12
N TYR A 195 6.72 -9.67 6.44
CA TYR A 195 6.40 -8.44 7.18
C TYR A 195 7.68 -7.62 7.37
N ILE A 196 7.60 -6.32 7.10
CA ILE A 196 8.65 -5.35 7.49
C ILE A 196 8.15 -4.57 8.71
N GLY A 197 8.97 -4.45 9.75
CA GLY A 197 8.59 -3.64 10.90
C GLY A 197 9.59 -3.59 12.05
N GLN A 198 9.20 -2.92 13.13
CA GLN A 198 9.97 -2.88 14.38
C GLN A 198 9.40 -3.87 15.39
N ILE A 199 10.23 -4.77 15.93
CA ILE A 199 9.84 -5.63 17.05
C ILE A 199 9.75 -4.76 18.32
N ILE A 200 8.54 -4.62 18.86
CA ILE A 200 8.25 -3.81 20.06
C ILE A 200 8.57 -4.61 21.33
N LYS A 201 8.06 -5.84 21.41
CA LYS A 201 8.18 -6.77 22.56
C LYS A 201 8.17 -8.21 22.04
N GLN A 202 8.76 -9.14 22.79
CA GLN A 202 8.71 -10.58 22.45
C GLN A 202 8.92 -11.47 23.68
N ASN A 203 8.42 -12.70 23.61
CA ASN A 203 8.67 -13.79 24.57
C ASN A 203 9.05 -15.07 23.81
N SER A 204 8.93 -16.25 24.44
CA SER A 204 9.23 -17.53 23.80
C SER A 204 8.29 -17.86 22.64
N ASP A 205 7.03 -17.42 22.70
CA ASP A 205 5.95 -17.93 21.85
C ASP A 205 5.48 -16.90 20.83
N TYR A 206 5.58 -15.61 21.17
CA TYR A 206 5.04 -14.50 20.38
C TYR A 206 6.02 -13.32 20.30
N LEU A 207 5.81 -12.50 19.27
CA LEU A 207 6.38 -11.14 19.16
C LEU A 207 5.29 -10.13 18.80
N LEU A 208 5.48 -8.89 19.23
CA LEU A 208 4.71 -7.73 18.79
C LEU A 208 5.53 -6.96 17.75
N LEU A 209 4.95 -6.77 16.57
CA LEU A 209 5.54 -6.05 15.46
C LEU A 209 4.74 -4.77 15.18
N ALA A 210 5.40 -3.61 15.18
CA ALA A 210 4.88 -2.43 14.49
C ALA A 210 5.21 -2.59 13.00
N GLY A 211 4.25 -3.09 12.22
CA GLY A 211 4.45 -3.38 10.81
C GLY A 211 4.20 -2.17 9.92
N LEU A 212 4.96 -2.11 8.83
CA LEU A 212 4.94 -1.02 7.87
C LEU A 212 4.14 -1.42 6.62
N ASN A 213 3.52 -0.43 5.96
CA ASN A 213 3.04 -0.58 4.59
C ASN A 213 4.18 -0.34 3.59
N ASP A 214 3.88 -0.49 2.30
CA ASP A 214 4.83 -0.35 1.18
C ASP A 214 5.43 1.06 1.03
N LEU A 215 4.92 2.06 1.77
CA LEU A 215 5.47 3.41 1.82
C LEU A 215 6.41 3.62 3.01
N GLY A 216 6.56 2.64 3.92
CA GLY A 216 7.33 2.77 5.15
C GLY A 216 6.59 3.52 6.27
N GLN A 217 5.26 3.56 6.22
CA GLN A 217 4.40 4.13 7.26
C GLN A 217 3.86 3.02 8.16
N LEU A 218 3.52 3.35 9.41
CA LEU A 218 2.87 2.40 10.31
C LEU A 218 1.50 2.01 9.78
N ASP A 219 1.34 0.72 9.51
CA ASP A 219 0.08 0.17 8.99
C ASP A 219 -0.74 -0.53 10.06
N GLY A 220 -0.06 -1.21 10.98
CA GLY A 220 -0.68 -1.93 12.07
C GLY A 220 0.30 -2.40 13.13
N VAL A 221 -0.26 -2.97 14.20
CA VAL A 221 0.49 -3.70 15.22
C VAL A 221 0.01 -5.14 15.25
N TYR A 222 0.95 -6.04 15.05
CA TYR A 222 0.69 -7.46 14.86
C TYR A 222 1.23 -8.24 16.05
N LEU A 223 0.41 -9.10 16.63
CA LEU A 223 0.88 -10.18 17.49
C LEU A 223 1.18 -11.37 16.57
N ILE A 224 2.43 -11.78 16.46
CA ILE A 224 2.88 -12.85 15.55
C ILE A 224 3.34 -14.04 16.37
N SER A 225 2.87 -15.24 16.02
CA SER A 225 3.31 -16.48 16.66
C SER A 225 4.65 -16.94 16.08
N LYS A 226 5.65 -17.09 16.95
CA LYS A 226 7.01 -17.48 16.55
C LYS A 226 7.11 -18.87 15.95
N LYS A 227 6.16 -19.75 16.25
CA LYS A 227 6.16 -21.13 15.70
C LYS A 227 5.94 -21.17 14.19
N HIS A 228 5.37 -20.10 13.62
CA HIS A 228 5.09 -19.97 12.19
C HIS A 228 6.15 -19.14 11.45
N ILE A 229 7.17 -18.65 12.16
CA ILE A 229 8.26 -17.87 11.57
C ILE A 229 9.33 -18.83 11.06
N THR A 230 9.66 -18.73 9.78
CA THR A 230 10.75 -19.52 9.16
C THR A 230 12.09 -18.79 9.27
N HIS A 231 12.09 -17.47 9.13
CA HIS A 231 13.29 -16.66 9.17
C HIS A 231 13.00 -15.22 9.62
N ILE A 232 13.96 -14.60 10.32
CA ILE A 232 13.98 -13.17 10.61
C ILE A 232 15.35 -12.65 10.20
N THR A 233 15.39 -11.61 9.37
CA THR A 233 16.63 -10.90 9.02
C THR A 233 16.55 -9.42 9.40
N SER A 234 17.70 -8.87 9.77
CA SER A 234 17.91 -7.43 9.95
C SER A 234 18.91 -6.87 8.92
N GLU A 235 19.25 -7.69 7.92
CA GLU A 235 20.30 -7.42 6.95
C GLU A 235 19.80 -7.71 5.52
N SER A 236 19.23 -6.68 4.89
CA SER A 236 18.87 -6.66 3.47
C SER A 236 18.98 -5.22 2.93
N CYS A 237 19.08 -5.06 1.61
CA CYS A 237 19.00 -3.74 0.97
C CYS A 237 17.59 -3.12 1.12
N GLU A 238 16.55 -3.95 1.10
CA GLU A 238 15.17 -3.55 1.34
C GLU A 238 15.03 -2.81 2.68
N LEU A 239 15.60 -3.38 3.75
CA LEU A 239 15.54 -2.78 5.09
C LEU A 239 16.25 -1.45 5.19
N ASP A 240 17.30 -1.20 4.39
CA ASP A 240 17.94 0.12 4.34
C ASP A 240 16.99 1.18 3.77
N TYR A 241 16.32 0.86 2.67
CA TYR A 241 15.34 1.74 2.07
C TYR A 241 14.16 1.99 3.02
N TYR A 242 13.56 0.95 3.60
CA TYR A 242 12.44 1.12 4.53
C TYR A 242 12.86 1.85 5.82
N GLN A 243 14.08 1.63 6.30
CA GLN A 243 14.61 2.36 7.45
C GLN A 243 14.75 3.85 7.14
N PHE A 244 15.18 4.19 5.92
CA PHE A 244 15.19 5.57 5.44
C PHE A 244 13.77 6.13 5.30
N ALA A 245 12.85 5.41 4.66
CA ALA A 245 11.47 5.82 4.43
C ALA A 245 10.75 6.11 5.76
N MET A 246 10.84 5.19 6.73
CA MET A 246 10.31 5.38 8.07
C MET A 246 10.88 6.63 8.75
N ASN A 247 12.20 6.81 8.71
CA ASN A 247 12.85 8.00 9.29
C ASN A 247 12.38 9.29 8.63
N TYR A 248 12.22 9.28 7.31
CA TYR A 248 11.69 10.40 6.54
C TYR A 248 10.24 10.72 6.95
N HIS A 249 9.39 9.71 7.12
CA HIS A 249 8.03 9.87 7.60
C HIS A 249 7.95 10.41 9.03
N LEU A 250 8.82 9.94 9.93
CA LEU A 250 8.91 10.45 11.30
C LEU A 250 9.27 11.94 11.32
N GLN A 251 10.26 12.35 10.52
CA GLN A 251 10.67 13.75 10.39
C GLN A 251 9.59 14.65 9.78
N ASN A 252 8.75 14.11 8.91
CA ASN A 252 7.68 14.84 8.22
C ASN A 252 6.29 14.61 8.83
N HIS A 253 6.21 14.04 10.04
CA HIS A 253 4.95 13.78 10.75
C HIS A 253 3.89 13.00 9.95
N SER A 254 4.34 12.05 9.12
CA SER A 254 3.48 11.23 8.26
C SER A 254 3.62 9.73 8.49
N PHE A 255 4.28 9.31 9.58
CA PHE A 255 4.50 7.90 9.91
C PHE A 255 3.24 7.19 10.42
N ASN A 256 2.48 7.82 11.31
CA ASN A 256 1.30 7.22 11.94
C ASN A 256 0.08 8.13 11.76
N LEU A 257 -0.42 8.21 10.52
CA LEU A 257 -1.43 9.20 10.12
C LEU A 257 -2.78 9.05 10.83
N ARG A 258 -3.10 7.83 11.32
CA ARG A 258 -4.33 7.55 12.07
C ARG A 258 -4.13 7.45 13.58
N ASN A 259 -2.94 7.77 14.09
CA ASN A 259 -2.59 7.67 15.51
C ASN A 259 -2.88 6.28 16.09
N LEU A 260 -2.52 5.23 15.35
CA LEU A 260 -2.61 3.85 15.82
C LEU A 260 -1.87 3.71 17.15
N LYS A 261 -2.49 2.99 18.08
CA LYS A 261 -1.86 2.61 19.33
C LYS A 261 -0.69 1.68 19.04
N THR A 262 0.44 1.84 19.72
CA THR A 262 1.62 0.97 19.54
C THR A 262 2.03 0.22 20.80
N ASP A 263 1.70 0.74 21.98
CA ASP A 263 2.03 0.09 23.24
C ASP A 263 0.96 -0.92 23.65
N PHE A 264 1.20 -2.19 23.34
CA PHE A 264 0.37 -3.30 23.73
C PHE A 264 1.11 -4.24 24.68
N ASP A 265 0.36 -4.92 25.54
CA ASP A 265 0.87 -6.02 26.34
C ASP A 265 1.07 -7.26 25.47
N LEU A 266 2.13 -8.00 25.76
CA LEU A 266 2.41 -9.27 25.09
C LEU A 266 1.57 -10.37 25.74
N THR A 267 0.57 -10.85 25.01
CA THR A 267 -0.41 -11.85 25.49
C THR A 267 -0.58 -12.97 24.45
N THR A 268 -1.61 -13.81 24.60
CA THR A 268 -1.93 -14.86 23.62
C THR A 268 -3.00 -14.38 22.63
N PHE A 269 -3.17 -15.10 21.50
CA PHE A 269 -4.28 -14.84 20.58
C PHE A 269 -5.65 -14.89 21.25
N LYS A 270 -5.87 -15.81 22.20
CA LYS A 270 -7.14 -15.97 22.92
C LYS A 270 -7.49 -14.74 23.77
N ASP A 271 -6.49 -14.08 24.34
CA ASP A 271 -6.71 -12.90 25.17
C ASP A 271 -7.18 -11.69 24.34
N TRP A 272 -6.77 -11.64 23.07
CA TRP A 272 -7.10 -10.55 22.14
C TRP A 272 -8.40 -10.77 21.38
N LEU A 273 -8.67 -12.00 20.95
CA LEU A 273 -9.85 -12.35 20.17
C LEU A 273 -11.08 -12.42 21.08
N LYS A 274 -11.84 -11.32 21.14
CA LYS A 274 -13.00 -11.17 22.04
C LYS A 274 -14.32 -11.35 21.29
N PRO A 275 -15.35 -11.98 21.88
CA PRO A 275 -16.66 -12.08 21.26
C PRO A 275 -17.23 -10.71 20.87
N ASN A 276 -17.86 -10.66 19.70
CA ASN A 276 -18.48 -9.48 19.09
C ASN A 276 -17.52 -8.31 18.82
N THR A 277 -16.22 -8.57 18.65
CA THR A 277 -15.26 -7.56 18.18
C THR A 277 -14.81 -7.83 16.75
N LEU A 278 -14.54 -6.75 16.01
CA LEU A 278 -13.80 -6.84 14.76
C LEU A 278 -12.37 -7.28 15.07
N ALA A 279 -11.89 -8.30 14.36
CA ALA A 279 -10.51 -8.76 14.39
C ALA A 279 -10.05 -9.02 12.96
N ALA A 280 -8.75 -8.90 12.74
CA ALA A 280 -8.09 -9.32 11.52
C ALA A 280 -6.93 -10.24 11.92
N PHE A 281 -6.71 -11.29 11.14
CA PHE A 281 -5.65 -12.24 11.38
C PHE A 281 -5.16 -12.87 10.08
N ASP A 282 -3.95 -13.37 10.17
CA ASP A 282 -3.32 -14.18 9.14
C ASP A 282 -3.32 -15.65 9.58
N ASN A 283 -3.56 -16.57 8.66
CA ASN A 283 -3.50 -18.01 8.91
C ASN A 283 -2.94 -18.77 7.71
N SER A 284 -2.49 -20.00 7.95
CA SER A 284 -1.87 -20.87 6.92
C SER A 284 -2.87 -21.57 5.99
N SER A 285 -4.17 -21.42 6.22
CA SER A 285 -5.23 -22.21 5.55
C SER A 285 -6.12 -21.38 4.64
N PHE A 286 -5.84 -20.09 4.48
CA PHE A 286 -6.70 -19.17 3.72
C PHE A 286 -5.85 -18.14 2.98
N ASP A 287 -6.11 -18.01 1.67
CA ASP A 287 -5.28 -17.22 0.75
C ASP A 287 -5.44 -15.68 0.91
N ASN A 288 -6.24 -15.19 1.87
CA ASN A 288 -6.54 -13.76 2.04
C ASN A 288 -6.58 -13.34 3.52
N THR A 289 -6.34 -12.05 3.79
CA THR A 289 -6.51 -11.43 5.11
C THR A 289 -7.91 -11.70 5.66
N ASN A 290 -7.99 -12.37 6.81
CA ASN A 290 -9.25 -12.71 7.43
C ASN A 290 -9.68 -11.58 8.38
N ILE A 291 -10.39 -10.58 7.87
CA ILE A 291 -11.00 -9.53 8.68
C ILE A 291 -12.50 -9.77 8.88
N GLY A 292 -13.01 -9.57 10.10
CA GLY A 292 -14.35 -10.01 10.45
C GLY A 292 -14.69 -9.97 11.93
N ILE A 293 -15.87 -10.48 12.28
CA ILE A 293 -16.40 -10.46 13.64
C ILE A 293 -16.16 -11.80 14.33
N VAL A 294 -15.46 -11.76 15.46
CA VAL A 294 -15.33 -12.90 16.37
C VAL A 294 -16.69 -13.19 17.00
N LYS A 295 -17.19 -14.42 16.90
CA LYS A 295 -18.43 -14.86 17.55
C LYS A 295 -18.19 -15.56 18.87
N GLY A 296 -17.07 -16.24 18.98
CA GLY A 296 -16.68 -16.92 20.19
C GLY A 296 -15.41 -17.71 19.99
N ILE A 297 -14.85 -18.16 21.10
CA ILE A 297 -13.77 -19.13 21.12
C ILE A 297 -14.27 -20.30 21.96
N GLN A 298 -14.22 -21.50 21.39
CA GLN A 298 -14.50 -22.74 22.10
C GLN A 298 -13.29 -23.65 21.97
N ASP A 299 -12.71 -24.01 23.12
CA ASP A 299 -11.46 -24.77 23.21
C ASP A 299 -10.31 -24.11 22.41
N ASN A 300 -9.96 -24.65 21.24
CA ASN A 300 -8.94 -24.11 20.33
C ASN A 300 -9.52 -23.67 18.98
N THR A 301 -10.84 -23.53 18.89
CA THR A 301 -11.54 -23.12 17.67
C THR A 301 -12.11 -21.72 17.82
N LEU A 302 -11.74 -20.84 16.91
CA LEU A 302 -12.31 -19.52 16.71
C LEU A 302 -13.54 -19.63 15.79
N LEU A 303 -14.69 -19.14 16.25
CA LEU A 303 -15.86 -18.92 15.42
C LEU A 303 -15.82 -17.49 14.86
N PHE A 304 -15.79 -17.34 13.54
CA PHE A 304 -15.52 -16.06 12.90
C PHE A 304 -16.46 -15.79 11.72
N GLN A 305 -17.03 -14.59 11.65
CA GLN A 305 -17.78 -14.13 10.47
C GLN A 305 -16.94 -13.15 9.68
N ASN A 306 -16.44 -13.58 8.51
CA ASN A 306 -15.68 -12.71 7.61
C ASN A 306 -16.51 -11.50 7.18
N VAL A 307 -15.80 -10.41 6.91
CA VAL A 307 -16.34 -9.29 6.14
C VAL A 307 -15.93 -9.49 4.69
N VAL A 308 -16.91 -9.57 3.79
CA VAL A 308 -16.73 -9.72 2.35
C VAL A 308 -17.51 -8.60 1.67
N ASP A 309 -16.90 -7.90 0.73
CA ASP A 309 -17.47 -6.73 0.05
C ASP A 309 -18.06 -5.70 1.04
N TYR A 310 -17.30 -5.43 2.11
CA TYR A 310 -17.68 -4.53 3.20
C TYR A 310 -18.97 -4.92 3.96
N LYS A 311 -19.39 -6.19 3.90
CA LYS A 311 -20.54 -6.74 4.62
C LYS A 311 -20.15 -7.95 5.44
N ILE A 312 -20.72 -8.06 6.65
CA ILE A 312 -20.52 -9.24 7.50
C ILE A 312 -21.23 -10.44 6.86
N SER A 313 -20.48 -11.52 6.65
CA SER A 313 -21.01 -12.80 6.15
C SER A 313 -22.11 -13.33 7.06
N ALA A 314 -23.15 -13.91 6.46
CA ALA A 314 -24.20 -14.60 7.20
C ALA A 314 -23.69 -15.88 7.87
N VAL A 315 -22.62 -16.48 7.34
CA VAL A 315 -22.07 -17.76 7.80
C VAL A 315 -20.82 -17.51 8.64
N ALA A 316 -20.76 -18.16 9.80
CA ALA A 316 -19.54 -18.23 10.59
C ALA A 316 -18.69 -19.43 10.14
N GLN A 317 -17.38 -19.21 10.05
CA GLN A 317 -16.39 -20.26 9.84
C GLN A 317 -15.72 -20.65 11.15
N GLU A 318 -15.26 -21.89 11.21
CA GLU A 318 -14.45 -22.43 12.30
C GLU A 318 -12.98 -22.42 11.89
N ILE A 319 -12.13 -21.85 12.74
CA ILE A 319 -10.71 -21.69 12.47
C ILE A 319 -9.94 -22.18 13.68
N SER A 320 -8.98 -23.07 13.48
CA SER A 320 -8.08 -23.47 14.55
C SER A 320 -7.19 -22.31 14.96
N ILE A 321 -7.17 -21.99 16.24
CA ILE A 321 -6.26 -20.97 16.82
C ILE A 321 -4.79 -21.37 16.61
N GLN A 322 -4.51 -22.66 16.44
CA GLN A 322 -3.16 -23.12 16.16
C GLN A 322 -2.70 -22.74 14.76
N ASP A 323 -3.62 -22.49 13.83
CA ASP A 323 -3.29 -22.19 12.43
C ASP A 323 -3.11 -20.68 12.21
N LEU A 324 -3.42 -19.86 13.22
CA LEU A 324 -3.20 -18.42 13.19
C LEU A 324 -1.70 -18.13 13.24
N ALA A 325 -1.21 -17.39 12.25
CA ALA A 325 0.16 -16.93 12.15
C ALA A 325 0.33 -15.57 12.83
N SER A 326 -0.62 -14.66 12.63
CA SER A 326 -0.66 -13.35 13.26
C SER A 326 -2.08 -12.91 13.61
N VAL A 327 -2.22 -12.01 14.57
CA VAL A 327 -3.47 -11.27 14.86
C VAL A 327 -3.14 -9.78 14.86
N GLU A 328 -3.92 -9.00 14.12
CA GLU A 328 -3.84 -7.55 14.12
C GLU A 328 -4.51 -6.98 15.38
N LEU A 329 -3.71 -6.36 16.24
CA LEU A 329 -4.20 -5.70 17.46
C LEU A 329 -4.82 -4.34 17.15
N THR A 330 -4.28 -3.68 16.13
CA THR A 330 -4.84 -2.49 15.50
C THR A 330 -4.26 -2.37 14.10
N SER A 331 -5.04 -1.89 13.14
CA SER A 331 -4.57 -1.51 11.81
C SER A 331 -5.40 -0.37 11.24
N ASN A 332 -4.88 0.27 10.19
CA ASN A 332 -5.63 1.28 9.44
C ASN A 332 -6.92 0.69 8.88
N GLU A 333 -6.87 -0.52 8.30
CA GLU A 333 -8.02 -1.23 7.76
C GLU A 333 -9.09 -1.48 8.83
N GLN A 334 -8.71 -2.02 9.99
CA GLN A 334 -9.64 -2.28 11.10
C GLN A 334 -10.38 -1.01 11.54
N ILE A 335 -9.68 0.13 11.67
CA ILE A 335 -10.29 1.40 12.07
C ILE A 335 -11.34 1.85 11.05
N LEU A 336 -10.96 1.83 9.77
CA LEU A 336 -11.82 2.27 8.68
C LEU A 336 -13.04 1.37 8.54
N LEU A 337 -12.83 0.05 8.53
CA LEU A 337 -13.89 -0.93 8.38
C LEU A 337 -14.85 -0.91 9.57
N LYS A 338 -14.33 -0.79 10.80
CA LYS A 338 -15.16 -0.61 12.00
C LYS A 338 -16.02 0.64 11.91
N SER A 339 -15.49 1.75 11.38
CA SER A 339 -16.28 2.96 11.17
C SER A 339 -17.40 2.74 10.15
N TYR A 340 -17.14 1.99 9.09
CA TYR A 340 -18.12 1.74 8.01
C TYR A 340 -19.21 0.75 8.43
N LEU A 341 -18.86 -0.32 9.12
CA LEU A 341 -19.83 -1.33 9.57
C LEU A 341 -20.80 -0.81 10.65
N ASN A 342 -20.43 0.25 11.36
CA ASN A 342 -21.25 0.91 12.38
C ASN A 342 -22.07 2.10 11.82
N ARG A 343 -22.18 2.23 10.50
CA ARG A 343 -22.85 3.36 9.82
C ARG A 343 -24.34 3.49 10.10
#